data_AF-A0A3M1RPM3-F1
#
_entry.id   AF-A0A3M1RPM3-F1
#
_cell.length_a   1.000
_cell.length_b   1.000
_cell.length_c   1.000
_cell.angle_alpha   90.00
_cell.angle_beta   90.00
_cell.angle_gamma   90.00
#
_symmetry.space_group_name_H-M   'P 1'
#
loop_
_entity.id
_entity.type
_entity.pdbx_description
1 polymer ?
#
loop_
_entity_poly.entity_id
_entity_poly.type
_entity_poly.pdbx_seq_one_letter_code
_entity_poly.pdbx_strand_id
1 'polypeptide(L)'
;MLTLVVLVGANPAIAASDSSNRPSASTTVDLEIGFRGYFKPGNWVPLRFRPDAQWMQRRDVTFFAEIPDPDGYPVRYRLDVVSETGEVVGVVRLGRVGSPVRIVVANETETILWSHLFRPSESTAKQRFLPGVPNSQELIVVLADGDIGVDEAVQAVSFADDVEPVVVSLMSWSELPESPAAYEAVGTLVVAPGPNENLLPDPKRDARRLAALEEWLENGGTLV
;
A
#
# COMPACT_ATOMS: atom_id res chain seq x y z
N MET A 1 -8.87 -2.50 25.62
CA MET A 1 -10.34 -2.61 25.52
C MET A 1 -10.75 -1.80 24.31
N LEU A 2 -10.91 -2.44 23.14
CA LEU A 2 -11.19 -1.79 21.86
C LEU A 2 -12.70 -1.53 21.77
N THR A 3 -13.09 -0.27 21.62
CA THR A 3 -14.49 0.12 21.42
C THR A 3 -14.75 0.21 19.92
N LEU A 4 -15.42 -0.81 19.37
CA LEU A 4 -15.97 -0.80 18.02
C LEU A 4 -17.25 0.04 18.02
N VAL A 5 -17.24 1.19 17.34
CA VAL A 5 -18.45 1.99 17.14
C VAL A 5 -19.02 1.66 15.76
N VAL A 6 -20.11 0.91 15.72
CA VAL A 6 -20.90 0.64 14.51
C VAL A 6 -21.94 1.75 14.38
N LEU A 7 -21.72 2.70 13.47
CA LEU A 7 -22.73 3.70 13.12
C LEU A 7 -23.67 3.11 12.05
N VAL A 8 -24.88 2.73 12.45
CA VAL A 8 -25.97 2.41 11.51
C VAL A 8 -26.63 3.73 11.09
N GLY A 9 -26.12 4.31 10.00
CA GLY A 9 -26.67 5.52 9.38
C GLY A 9 -27.44 5.18 8.11
N ALA A 10 -28.69 5.60 8.04
CA ALA A 10 -29.60 5.41 6.90
C ALA A 10 -29.04 5.99 5.59
N ASN A 11 -29.27 5.27 4.48
CA ASN A 11 -29.02 5.73 3.11
C ASN A 11 -29.65 7.10 2.84
N PRO A 12 -28.88 8.17 2.59
CA PRO A 12 -29.40 9.30 1.86
C PRO A 12 -29.34 8.98 0.36
N ALA A 13 -30.51 9.06 -0.28
CA ALA A 13 -30.65 9.07 -1.72
C ALA A 13 -29.66 10.09 -2.34
N ILE A 14 -28.94 9.65 -3.38
CA ILE A 14 -28.01 10.46 -4.17
C ILE A 14 -28.81 11.58 -4.84
N ALA A 15 -28.83 12.76 -4.23
CA ALA A 15 -29.25 13.99 -4.86
C ALA A 15 -28.13 14.45 -5.79
N ALA A 16 -28.36 14.36 -7.10
CA ALA A 16 -27.56 15.04 -8.10
C ALA A 16 -27.85 16.55 -8.01
N SER A 17 -26.86 17.37 -7.60
CA SER A 17 -26.80 18.81 -7.89
C SER A 17 -25.39 19.37 -7.63
N ASP A 18 -25.01 20.30 -8.52
CA ASP A 18 -23.95 21.29 -8.45
C ASP A 18 -22.49 20.89 -8.71
N SER A 19 -22.27 20.68 -10.00
CA SER A 19 -21.06 21.07 -10.71
C SER A 19 -20.82 22.59 -10.67
N SER A 20 -20.07 23.09 -9.69
CA SER A 20 -19.30 24.32 -9.87
C SER A 20 -18.16 24.37 -8.86
N ASN A 21 -16.94 24.57 -9.36
CA ASN A 21 -15.69 24.74 -8.61
C ASN A 21 -14.92 23.45 -8.21
N ARG A 22 -14.82 22.48 -9.13
CA ARG A 22 -13.72 21.50 -9.08
C ARG A 22 -12.43 22.17 -9.56
N PRO A 23 -11.33 22.16 -8.79
CA PRO A 23 -10.02 22.52 -9.34
C PRO A 23 -9.75 21.62 -10.54
N SER A 24 -9.75 22.25 -11.71
CA SER A 24 -9.49 21.63 -13.01
C SER A 24 -7.99 21.57 -13.19
N ALA A 25 -7.36 20.60 -12.55
CA ALA A 25 -5.99 20.22 -12.83
C ALA A 25 -5.91 18.71 -12.65
N SER A 26 -5.31 18.03 -13.63
CA SER A 26 -4.88 16.65 -13.53
C SER A 26 -3.83 16.56 -12.41
N THR A 27 -4.30 16.49 -11.17
CA THR A 27 -3.46 16.22 -10.01
C THR A 27 -2.98 14.79 -10.18
N THR A 28 -1.76 14.66 -10.68
CA THR A 28 -1.13 13.36 -10.81
C THR A 28 -0.57 12.97 -9.45
N VAL A 29 -1.33 12.18 -8.72
CA VAL A 29 -0.83 11.56 -7.49
C VAL A 29 -0.03 10.32 -7.86
N ASP A 30 1.21 10.29 -7.41
CA ASP A 30 2.06 9.10 -7.46
C ASP A 30 1.58 8.14 -6.38
N LEU A 31 0.72 7.18 -6.74
CA LEU A 31 0.15 6.19 -5.84
C LEU A 31 0.84 4.85 -6.07
N GLU A 32 1.31 4.24 -4.99
CA GLU A 32 1.79 2.86 -4.98
C GLU A 32 1.04 2.07 -3.91
N ILE A 33 0.61 0.86 -4.30
CA ILE A 33 -0.09 -0.09 -3.44
C ILE A 33 0.71 -1.39 -3.43
N GLY A 34 0.94 -1.94 -2.25
CA GLY A 34 1.77 -3.12 -2.08
C GLY A 34 3.25 -2.84 -2.34
N PHE A 35 3.97 -3.87 -2.72
CA PHE A 35 5.40 -3.81 -3.01
C PHE A 35 5.59 -3.55 -4.50
N ARG A 36 6.04 -2.35 -4.89
CA ARG A 36 6.22 -1.94 -6.30
C ARG A 36 4.94 -2.07 -7.15
N GLY A 37 3.77 -2.00 -6.53
CA GLY A 37 2.48 -2.18 -7.19
C GLY A 37 1.88 -3.59 -7.09
N TYR A 38 2.64 -4.57 -6.60
CA TYR A 38 2.18 -5.94 -6.38
C TYR A 38 1.54 -6.10 -5.00
N PHE A 39 0.33 -6.66 -4.96
CA PHE A 39 -0.43 -6.89 -3.73
C PHE A 39 -1.26 -8.17 -3.86
N LYS A 40 -1.67 -8.76 -2.73
CA LYS A 40 -2.63 -9.87 -2.69
C LYS A 40 -4.00 -9.42 -2.21
N PRO A 41 -5.10 -9.69 -2.95
CA PRO A 41 -6.45 -9.40 -2.50
C PRO A 41 -6.80 -10.14 -1.22
N GLY A 42 -7.40 -9.43 -0.27
CA GLY A 42 -7.74 -9.98 1.04
C GLY A 42 -6.61 -9.89 2.06
N ASN A 43 -5.43 -9.38 1.71
CA ASN A 43 -4.32 -9.16 2.64
C ASN A 43 -4.16 -7.66 2.93
N TRP A 44 -3.64 -7.34 4.10
CA TRP A 44 -3.14 -6.03 4.46
C TRP A 44 -1.89 -5.72 3.64
N VAL A 45 -1.89 -4.55 2.99
CA VAL A 45 -0.79 -4.11 2.12
C VAL A 45 -0.45 -2.65 2.38
N PRO A 46 0.83 -2.27 2.19
CA PRO A 46 1.23 -0.88 2.29
C PRO A 46 0.56 -0.06 1.19
N LEU A 47 0.15 1.15 1.52
CA LEU A 47 -0.29 2.16 0.58
C LEU A 47 0.55 3.40 0.82
N ARG A 48 1.11 3.95 -0.25
CA ARG A 48 1.92 5.16 -0.19
C ARG A 48 1.60 6.07 -1.36
N PHE A 49 1.52 7.37 -1.10
CA PHE A 49 1.41 8.35 -2.16
C PHE A 49 1.96 9.71 -1.75
N ARG A 50 2.28 10.52 -2.75
CA ARG A 50 2.65 11.93 -2.53
C ARG A 50 1.47 12.85 -2.89
N PRO A 51 0.84 13.51 -1.91
CA PRO A 51 -0.18 14.50 -2.19
C PRO A 51 0.44 15.76 -2.79
N ASP A 52 -0.39 16.60 -3.42
CA ASP A 52 0.04 17.94 -3.84
C ASP A 52 0.53 18.76 -2.63
N ALA A 53 1.56 19.58 -2.86
CA ALA A 53 2.15 20.44 -1.84
C ALA A 53 1.13 21.35 -1.13
N GLN A 54 0.04 21.74 -1.82
CA GLN A 54 -1.04 22.52 -1.22
C GLN A 54 -1.72 21.82 -0.04
N TRP A 55 -1.83 20.49 -0.07
CA TRP A 55 -2.43 19.71 1.01
C TRP A 55 -1.46 19.55 2.17
N MET A 56 -0.16 19.46 1.88
CA MET A 56 0.90 19.34 2.89
C MET A 56 1.08 20.60 3.74
N GLN A 57 0.68 21.77 3.23
CA GLN A 57 0.76 23.03 3.97
C GLN A 57 -0.43 23.25 4.92
N ARG A 58 -1.51 22.47 4.76
CA ARG A 58 -2.71 22.59 5.59
C ARG A 58 -2.57 21.75 6.85
N ARG A 59 -2.89 22.34 7.99
CA ARG A 59 -2.89 21.65 9.29
C ARG A 59 -4.21 21.00 9.64
N ASP A 60 -5.28 21.43 8.97
CA ASP A 60 -6.66 21.04 9.24
C ASP A 60 -7.13 19.88 8.35
N VAL A 61 -6.22 19.15 7.70
CA VAL A 61 -6.56 18.07 6.77
C VAL A 61 -6.16 16.69 7.30
N THR A 62 -6.99 15.70 6.98
CA THR A 62 -6.72 14.28 7.21
C THR A 62 -6.87 13.53 5.90
N PHE A 63 -5.95 12.58 5.65
CA PHE A 63 -5.95 11.73 4.49
C PHE A 63 -6.61 10.38 4.80
N PHE A 64 -7.39 9.89 3.85
CA PHE A 64 -8.05 8.59 3.93
C PHE A 64 -7.94 7.82 2.62
N ALA A 65 -7.91 6.50 2.71
CA ALA A 65 -8.24 5.61 1.60
C ALA A 65 -9.62 5.02 1.84
N GLU A 66 -10.53 5.18 0.88
CA GLU A 66 -11.83 4.49 0.83
C GLU A 66 -11.72 3.34 -0.17
N ILE A 67 -11.88 2.11 0.31
CA ILE A 67 -11.73 0.88 -0.48
C ILE A 67 -12.96 0.00 -0.23
N PRO A 68 -13.61 -0.51 -1.28
CA PRO A 68 -14.69 -1.47 -1.12
C PRO A 68 -14.19 -2.77 -0.47
N ASP A 69 -14.90 -3.22 0.55
CA ASP A 69 -14.72 -4.54 1.14
C ASP A 69 -15.15 -5.68 0.16
N PRO A 70 -15.01 -6.96 0.55
CA PRO A 70 -15.44 -8.07 -0.29
C PRO A 70 -16.93 -8.10 -0.62
N ASP A 71 -17.79 -7.33 0.05
CA ASP A 71 -19.23 -7.22 -0.23
C ASP A 71 -19.56 -5.94 -1.04
N GLY A 72 -18.58 -5.06 -1.24
CA GLY A 72 -18.69 -3.81 -1.98
C GLY A 72 -19.00 -2.58 -1.12
N TYR A 73 -19.03 -2.73 0.21
CA TYR A 73 -19.21 -1.59 1.10
C TYR A 73 -17.91 -0.79 1.25
N PRO A 74 -17.95 0.55 1.16
CA PRO A 74 -16.74 1.35 1.30
C PRO A 74 -16.24 1.32 2.74
N VAL A 75 -14.99 0.90 2.92
CA VAL A 75 -14.26 0.95 4.20
C VAL A 75 -13.25 2.09 4.13
N ARG A 76 -13.19 2.89 5.20
CA ARG A 76 -12.33 4.07 5.28
C ARG A 76 -11.14 3.79 6.19
N TYR A 77 -9.94 3.90 5.62
CA TYR A 77 -8.67 3.76 6.32
C TYR A 77 -8.06 5.15 6.51
N ARG A 78 -7.68 5.49 7.74
CA ARG A 78 -6.92 6.71 8.02
C ARG A 78 -5.47 6.49 7.59
N LEU A 79 -4.89 7.50 6.96
CA LEU A 79 -3.51 7.48 6.48
C LEU A 79 -2.69 8.53 7.24
N ASP A 80 -1.42 8.23 7.44
CA ASP A 80 -0.48 9.03 8.22
C ASP A 80 0.47 9.79 7.29
N VAL A 81 0.86 10.99 7.72
CA VAL A 81 1.81 11.83 6.99
C VAL A 81 3.21 11.60 7.55
N VAL A 82 4.14 11.18 6.69
CA VAL A 82 5.56 11.11 6.99
C VAL A 82 6.16 12.50 6.83
N SER A 83 6.43 13.16 7.95
CA SER A 83 6.85 14.57 8.00
C SER A 83 8.15 14.85 7.24
N GLU A 84 9.08 13.90 7.21
CA GLU A 84 10.40 14.07 6.60
C GLU A 84 10.35 14.07 5.07
N THR A 85 9.49 13.24 4.48
CA THR A 85 9.39 13.04 3.02
C THR A 85 8.19 13.74 2.41
N GLY A 86 7.22 14.15 3.22
CA GLY A 86 5.92 14.63 2.78
C GLY A 86 5.07 13.55 2.11
N GLU A 87 5.43 12.27 2.29
CA GLU A 87 4.68 11.13 1.80
C GLU A 87 3.53 10.80 2.76
N VAL A 88 2.41 10.35 2.21
CA VAL A 88 1.29 9.81 2.98
C VAL A 88 1.34 8.30 2.88
N VAL A 89 1.36 7.63 4.02
CA VAL A 89 1.49 6.18 4.14
C VAL A 89 0.37 5.59 4.97
N GLY A 90 0.08 4.31 4.74
CA GLY A 90 -0.84 3.55 5.58
C GLY A 90 -0.86 2.09 5.19
N VAL A 91 -1.68 1.32 5.90
CA VAL A 91 -1.92 -0.09 5.60
C VAL A 91 -3.40 -0.26 5.32
N VAL A 92 -3.72 -0.89 4.19
CA VAL A 92 -5.08 -1.05 3.71
C VAL A 92 -5.35 -2.49 3.30
N ARG A 93 -6.62 -2.88 3.25
CA ARG A 93 -7.03 -4.22 2.79
C ARG A 93 -7.86 -4.08 1.53
N LEU A 94 -7.40 -4.68 0.45
CA LEU A 94 -8.09 -4.66 -0.84
C LEU A 94 -9.03 -5.87 -0.93
N GLY A 95 -10.35 -5.63 -0.96
CA GLY A 95 -11.32 -6.72 -0.87
C GLY A 95 -11.37 -7.64 -2.09
N ARG A 96 -11.05 -7.15 -3.30
CA ARG A 96 -11.14 -7.92 -4.55
C ARG A 96 -10.06 -7.50 -5.54
N VAL A 97 -9.71 -8.40 -6.45
CA VAL A 97 -8.92 -8.05 -7.65
C VAL A 97 -9.69 -6.98 -8.42
N GLY A 98 -9.03 -5.89 -8.81
CA GLY A 98 -9.68 -4.81 -9.56
C GLY A 98 -10.40 -3.78 -8.68
N SER A 99 -10.45 -3.95 -7.35
CA SER A 99 -11.12 -3.00 -6.46
C SER A 99 -10.53 -1.60 -6.63
N PRO A 100 -11.36 -0.56 -6.86
CA PRO A 100 -10.86 0.79 -6.93
C PRO A 100 -10.42 1.26 -5.55
N VAL A 101 -9.45 2.17 -5.51
CA VAL A 101 -9.04 2.88 -4.30
C VAL A 101 -9.36 4.35 -4.46
N ARG A 102 -10.11 4.92 -3.53
CA ARG A 102 -10.37 6.37 -3.53
C ARG A 102 -9.56 7.03 -2.44
N ILE A 103 -8.65 7.91 -2.82
CA ILE A 103 -7.95 8.76 -1.86
C ILE A 103 -8.82 9.98 -1.58
N VAL A 104 -9.02 10.30 -0.31
CA VAL A 104 -9.86 11.39 0.17
C VAL A 104 -9.06 12.28 1.09
N VAL A 105 -9.11 13.59 0.85
CA VAL A 105 -8.63 14.64 1.76
C VAL A 105 -9.86 15.28 2.38
N ALA A 106 -9.99 15.21 3.70
CA ALA A 106 -11.08 15.82 4.44
C ALA A 106 -10.56 16.78 5.51
N ASN A 107 -11.38 17.75 5.91
CA ASN A 107 -11.05 18.63 7.03
C ASN A 107 -11.37 17.99 8.39
N GLU A 108 -11.18 18.74 9.48
CA GLU A 108 -11.53 18.32 10.86
C GLU A 108 -13.03 18.00 11.05
N THR A 109 -13.92 18.61 10.26
CA THR A 109 -15.36 18.33 10.27
C THR A 109 -15.76 17.21 9.29
N GLU A 110 -14.79 16.41 8.85
CA GLU A 110 -14.92 15.32 7.87
C GLU A 110 -15.49 15.72 6.50
N THR A 111 -15.53 17.02 6.20
CA THR A 111 -15.95 17.53 4.90
C THR A 111 -14.88 17.23 3.87
N ILE A 112 -15.27 16.53 2.80
CA ILE A 112 -14.36 16.16 1.70
C ILE A 112 -13.95 17.42 0.94
N LEU A 113 -12.67 17.74 0.98
CA LEU A 113 -12.06 18.85 0.26
C LEU A 113 -11.58 18.43 -1.12
N TRP A 114 -11.11 17.19 -1.25
CA TRP A 114 -10.64 16.61 -2.50
C TRP A 114 -10.76 15.09 -2.46
N SER A 115 -10.96 14.48 -3.62
CA SER A 115 -10.87 13.04 -3.75
C SER A 115 -10.45 12.63 -5.15
N HIS A 116 -9.71 11.53 -5.26
CA HIS A 116 -9.34 10.91 -6.53
C HIS A 116 -9.55 9.40 -6.47
N LEU A 117 -10.06 8.83 -7.56
CA LEU A 117 -10.37 7.42 -7.68
C LEU A 117 -9.34 6.76 -8.60
N PHE A 118 -8.65 5.74 -8.09
CA PHE A 118 -7.67 4.95 -8.81
C PHE A 118 -8.24 3.57 -9.10
N ARG A 119 -7.96 3.05 -10.30
CA ARG A 119 -8.33 1.70 -10.71
C ARG A 119 -7.09 0.93 -11.17
N PRO A 120 -6.96 -0.37 -10.83
CA PRO A 120 -5.83 -1.18 -11.31
C PRO A 120 -5.69 -1.19 -12.85
N SER A 121 -6.82 -1.20 -13.55
CA SER A 121 -6.86 -1.21 -15.02
C SER A 121 -6.38 0.08 -15.68
N GLU A 122 -6.25 1.17 -14.91
CA GLU A 122 -5.85 2.50 -15.39
C GLU A 122 -4.38 2.82 -15.04
N SER A 123 -3.60 1.80 -14.63
CA SER A 123 -2.20 1.92 -14.24
C SER A 123 -1.39 2.69 -15.30
N THR A 124 -0.78 3.80 -14.87
CA THR A 124 0.12 4.64 -15.69
C THR A 124 1.53 4.58 -15.12
N ALA A 125 2.53 5.11 -15.82
CA ALA A 125 3.91 5.18 -15.29
C ALA A 125 4.02 5.88 -13.92
N LYS A 126 3.01 6.67 -13.53
CA LYS A 126 2.92 7.39 -12.24
C LYS A 126 1.90 6.76 -11.28
N GLN A 127 1.34 5.61 -11.60
CA GLN A 127 0.43 4.86 -10.73
C GLN A 127 0.89 3.42 -10.74
N ARG A 128 1.57 2.99 -9.67
CA ARG A 128 1.98 1.60 -9.53
C ARG A 128 0.85 0.84 -8.86
N PHE A 129 -0.17 0.55 -9.65
CA PHE A 129 -1.32 -0.24 -9.22
C PHE A 129 -1.54 -1.37 -10.22
N LEU A 130 -0.84 -2.49 -10.02
CA LEU A 130 -0.87 -3.62 -10.93
C LEU A 130 -2.11 -4.49 -10.69
N PRO A 131 -2.45 -5.43 -11.59
CA PRO A 131 -3.38 -6.50 -11.27
C PRO A 131 -2.90 -7.23 -10.01
N GLY A 132 -3.81 -7.47 -9.05
CA GLY A 132 -3.47 -8.15 -7.80
C GLY A 132 -2.97 -9.57 -8.07
N VAL A 133 -1.97 -10.00 -7.30
CA VAL A 133 -1.38 -11.34 -7.32
C VAL A 133 -2.41 -12.34 -6.78
N PRO A 134 -2.72 -13.42 -7.50
CA PRO A 134 -3.58 -14.49 -6.99
C PRO A 134 -3.08 -15.08 -5.68
N ASN A 135 -4.00 -15.49 -4.80
CA ASN A 135 -3.64 -16.09 -3.52
C ASN A 135 -2.96 -17.47 -3.66
N SER A 136 -3.05 -18.11 -4.83
CA SER A 136 -2.32 -19.35 -5.14
C SER A 136 -0.82 -19.13 -5.37
N GLN A 137 -0.41 -17.91 -5.73
CA GLN A 137 0.99 -17.58 -6.00
C GLN A 137 1.64 -17.01 -4.75
N GLU A 138 2.90 -17.38 -4.50
CA GLU A 138 3.69 -16.77 -3.45
C GLU A 138 4.17 -15.37 -3.87
N LEU A 139 4.25 -14.42 -2.94
CA LEU A 139 4.90 -13.13 -3.18
C LEU A 139 6.24 -13.14 -2.44
N ILE A 140 7.32 -13.13 -3.19
CA ILE A 140 8.69 -13.08 -2.68
C ILE A 140 9.18 -11.64 -2.81
N VAL A 141 9.56 -11.03 -1.69
CA VAL A 141 10.18 -9.71 -1.68
C VAL A 141 11.68 -9.89 -1.56
N VAL A 142 12.45 -9.23 -2.42
CA VAL A 142 13.91 -9.32 -2.44
C VAL A 142 14.47 -7.94 -2.11
N LEU A 143 15.29 -7.85 -1.08
CA LEU A 143 16.07 -6.66 -0.74
C LEU A 143 17.53 -6.92 -1.08
N ALA A 144 17.99 -6.37 -2.20
CA ALA A 144 19.32 -6.65 -2.73
C ALA A 144 19.87 -5.48 -3.55
N ASP A 145 21.20 -5.44 -3.71
CA ASP A 145 21.87 -4.46 -4.57
C ASP A 145 21.96 -5.03 -6.00
N GLY A 146 20.88 -4.87 -6.75
CA GLY A 146 20.76 -5.41 -8.10
C GLY A 146 20.21 -6.83 -8.14
N ASP A 147 20.46 -7.50 -9.26
CA ASP A 147 19.94 -8.83 -9.53
C ASP A 147 20.83 -9.90 -8.90
N ILE A 148 20.22 -10.73 -8.06
CA ILE A 148 20.88 -11.82 -7.32
C ILE A 148 20.46 -13.21 -7.83
N GLY A 149 19.73 -13.28 -8.94
CA GLY A 149 19.35 -14.56 -9.55
C GLY A 149 18.09 -15.21 -8.96
N VAL A 150 17.29 -14.50 -8.15
CA VAL A 150 16.08 -15.08 -7.52
C VAL A 150 15.01 -15.34 -8.57
N ASP A 151 14.79 -14.42 -9.50
CA ASP A 151 13.86 -14.60 -10.61
C ASP A 151 14.24 -15.83 -11.46
N GLU A 152 15.52 -15.97 -11.81
CA GLU A 152 16.05 -17.11 -12.55
C GLU A 152 15.93 -18.42 -11.78
N ALA A 153 16.16 -18.38 -10.46
CA ALA A 153 16.02 -19.55 -9.61
C ALA A 153 14.56 -20.02 -9.53
N VAL A 154 13.60 -19.08 -9.45
CA VAL A 154 12.18 -19.38 -9.53
C VAL A 154 11.85 -19.99 -10.89
N GLN A 155 12.27 -19.38 -11.99
CA GLN A 155 12.01 -19.90 -13.34
C GLN A 155 12.64 -21.27 -13.63
N ALA A 156 13.74 -21.61 -12.95
CA ALA A 156 14.40 -22.91 -13.08
C ALA A 156 13.63 -24.05 -12.38
N VAL A 157 12.69 -23.73 -11.48
CA VAL A 157 11.85 -24.71 -10.79
C VAL A 157 10.56 -24.91 -11.58
N SER A 158 10.20 -26.17 -11.84
CA SER A 158 8.92 -26.47 -12.47
C SER A 158 7.78 -26.32 -11.47
N PHE A 159 7.04 -25.22 -11.57
CA PHE A 159 5.77 -25.01 -10.88
C PHE A 159 4.61 -25.48 -11.76
N ALA A 160 3.44 -25.71 -11.15
CA ALA A 160 2.21 -25.73 -11.92
C ALA A 160 1.93 -24.31 -12.45
N ASP A 161 1.31 -24.20 -13.63
CA ASP A 161 1.14 -22.93 -14.37
C ASP A 161 0.46 -21.79 -13.56
N ASP A 162 -0.26 -22.12 -12.47
CA ASP A 162 -1.00 -21.18 -11.61
C ASP A 162 -0.37 -20.93 -10.23
N VAL A 163 0.84 -21.44 -10.00
CA VAL A 163 1.53 -21.44 -8.69
C VAL A 163 2.88 -20.72 -8.73
N GLU A 164 3.33 -20.27 -9.91
CA GLU A 164 4.62 -19.58 -10.04
C GLU A 164 4.69 -18.36 -9.09
N PRO A 165 5.69 -18.31 -8.19
CA PRO A 165 5.91 -17.17 -7.31
C PRO A 165 6.14 -15.86 -8.08
N VAL A 166 5.65 -14.76 -7.53
CA VAL A 166 5.92 -13.41 -7.99
C VAL A 166 7.07 -12.83 -7.16
N VAL A 167 8.15 -12.43 -7.82
CA VAL A 167 9.32 -11.82 -7.18
C VAL A 167 9.26 -10.30 -7.33
N VAL A 168 9.55 -9.57 -6.25
CA VAL A 168 9.58 -8.11 -6.23
C VAL A 168 10.86 -7.62 -5.59
N SER A 169 11.65 -6.86 -6.36
CA SER A 169 12.91 -6.28 -5.87
C SER A 169 12.75 -4.88 -5.27
N LEU A 170 13.31 -4.70 -4.08
CA LEU A 170 13.47 -3.46 -3.35
C LEU A 170 14.95 -3.07 -3.32
N MET A 171 15.22 -1.78 -3.38
CA MET A 171 16.60 -1.26 -3.49
C MET A 171 17.07 -0.55 -2.20
N SER A 172 16.19 -0.44 -1.21
CA SER A 172 16.50 0.18 0.07
C SER A 172 15.65 -0.39 1.18
N TRP A 173 16.26 -0.50 2.36
CA TRP A 173 15.60 -0.84 3.62
C TRP A 173 14.42 0.08 3.93
N SER A 174 14.50 1.36 3.55
CA SER A 174 13.43 2.35 3.74
C SER A 174 12.13 2.00 3.01
N GLU A 175 12.21 1.14 1.98
CA GLU A 175 11.03 0.67 1.23
C GLU A 175 10.24 -0.41 1.97
N LEU A 176 10.81 -1.00 3.02
CA LEU A 176 10.12 -1.97 3.86
C LEU A 176 9.04 -1.29 4.72
N PRO A 177 7.88 -1.93 4.93
CA PRO A 177 6.83 -1.38 5.77
C PRO A 177 7.22 -1.25 7.25
N GLU A 178 6.69 -0.21 7.89
CA GLU A 178 6.79 0.01 9.35
C GLU A 178 5.72 -0.74 10.17
N SER A 179 4.79 -1.42 9.51
CA SER A 179 3.69 -2.14 10.14
C SER A 179 3.79 -3.64 9.85
N PRO A 180 3.67 -4.52 10.86
CA PRO A 180 3.74 -5.97 10.68
C PRO A 180 2.62 -6.48 9.76
N ALA A 181 1.42 -5.90 9.84
CA ALA A 181 0.28 -6.27 9.00
C ALA A 181 0.59 -6.10 7.50
N ALA A 182 1.42 -5.13 7.12
CA ALA A 182 1.75 -4.89 5.72
C ALA A 182 2.60 -6.01 5.08
N TYR A 183 3.16 -6.92 5.88
CA TYR A 183 3.86 -8.12 5.42
C TYR A 183 2.94 -9.32 5.21
N GLU A 184 1.63 -9.23 5.49
CA GLU A 184 0.71 -10.36 5.39
C GLU A 184 0.66 -10.98 3.99
N ALA A 185 0.90 -10.20 2.93
CA ALA A 185 0.97 -10.69 1.56
C ALA A 185 2.30 -11.39 1.22
N VAL A 186 3.36 -11.12 1.98
CA VAL A 186 4.73 -11.58 1.73
C VAL A 186 4.89 -13.00 2.27
N GLY A 187 5.20 -13.95 1.38
CA GLY A 187 5.53 -15.31 1.79
C GLY A 187 6.96 -15.42 2.28
N THR A 188 7.88 -14.84 1.50
CA THR A 188 9.32 -14.87 1.77
C THR A 188 9.94 -13.50 1.56
N LEU A 189 10.79 -13.07 2.49
CA LEU A 189 11.68 -11.93 2.35
C LEU A 189 13.10 -12.47 2.16
N VAL A 190 13.74 -12.15 1.05
CA VAL A 190 15.14 -12.48 0.77
C VAL A 190 15.97 -11.23 1.00
N VAL A 191 17.00 -11.29 1.84
CA VAL A 191 17.91 -10.17 2.07
C VAL A 191 19.31 -10.56 1.64
N ALA A 192 19.76 -10.00 0.52
CA ALA A 192 21.14 -10.18 0.08
C ALA A 192 21.99 -8.98 0.50
N PRO A 193 22.94 -9.14 1.42
CA PRO A 193 23.83 -8.06 1.80
C PRO A 193 24.71 -7.69 0.61
N GLY A 194 24.75 -6.40 0.29
CA GLY A 194 25.58 -5.82 -0.76
C GLY A 194 26.49 -4.70 -0.25
N PRO A 195 27.34 -4.12 -1.10
CA PRO A 195 28.16 -2.97 -0.74
C PRO A 195 27.32 -1.69 -0.48
N ASN A 196 26.05 -1.70 -0.89
CA ASN A 196 25.12 -0.60 -0.72
C ASN A 196 24.63 -0.51 0.74
N GLU A 197 25.06 0.54 1.42
CA GLU A 197 24.68 0.84 2.81
C GLU A 197 23.17 1.01 3.02
N ASN A 198 22.41 1.32 1.96
CA ASN A 198 20.96 1.48 2.05
C ASN A 198 20.19 0.17 2.24
N LEU A 199 20.86 -0.98 2.16
CA LEU A 199 20.28 -2.31 2.39
C LEU A 199 20.43 -2.78 3.83
N LEU A 200 21.22 -2.06 4.64
CA LEU A 200 21.39 -2.37 6.05
C LEU A 200 20.48 -1.46 6.89
N PRO A 201 19.82 -2.00 7.93
CA PRO A 201 19.05 -1.18 8.84
C PRO A 201 19.96 -0.23 9.64
N ASP A 202 19.53 1.01 9.84
CA ASP A 202 20.04 1.86 10.91
C ASP A 202 19.15 1.63 12.14
N PRO A 203 19.65 1.02 13.24
CA PRO A 203 18.82 0.69 14.40
C PRO A 203 18.08 1.87 15.03
N LYS A 204 18.57 3.10 14.84
CA LYS A 204 17.92 4.31 15.38
C LYS A 204 16.81 4.81 14.46
N ARG A 205 17.03 4.78 13.15
CA ARG A 205 16.06 5.29 12.16
C ARG A 205 15.00 4.25 11.82
N ASP A 206 15.38 2.97 11.84
CA ASP A 206 14.56 1.87 11.35
C ASP A 206 13.96 1.00 12.45
N ALA A 207 13.99 1.46 13.70
CA ALA A 207 13.47 0.71 14.86
C ALA A 207 12.04 0.19 14.64
N ARG A 208 11.16 0.95 13.97
CA ARG A 208 9.80 0.51 13.66
C ARG A 208 9.74 -0.57 12.58
N ARG A 209 10.54 -0.45 11.52
CA ARG A 209 10.64 -1.46 10.46
C ARG A 209 11.22 -2.76 11.01
N LEU A 210 12.24 -2.66 11.85
CA LEU A 210 12.86 -3.79 12.54
C LEU A 210 11.83 -4.50 13.43
N ALA A 211 11.10 -3.76 14.29
CA ALA A 211 10.08 -4.34 15.13
C ALA A 211 8.94 -5.00 14.31
N ALA A 212 8.51 -4.37 13.22
CA ALA A 212 7.50 -4.94 12.33
C ALA A 212 7.98 -6.23 11.65
N LEU A 213 9.25 -6.28 11.23
CA LEU A 213 9.86 -7.46 10.64
C LEU A 213 10.00 -8.58 11.66
N GLU A 214 10.47 -8.27 12.87
CA GLU A 214 10.57 -9.22 14.00
C GLU A 214 9.21 -9.85 14.30
N GLU A 215 8.16 -9.03 14.44
CA GLU A 215 6.80 -9.54 14.70
C GLU A 215 6.27 -10.40 13.53
N TRP A 216 6.56 -10.04 12.29
CA TRP A 216 6.18 -10.87 11.13
C TRP A 216 6.89 -12.23 11.16
N LEU A 217 8.18 -12.27 11.51
CA LEU A 217 8.95 -13.51 11.65
C LEU A 217 8.41 -14.38 12.78
N GLU A 218 8.08 -13.78 13.93
CA GLU A 218 7.45 -14.49 15.07
C GLU A 218 6.09 -15.11 14.69
N ASN A 219 5.38 -14.50 13.74
CA ASN A 219 4.11 -15.00 13.20
C ASN A 219 4.28 -15.99 12.03
N GLY A 220 5.49 -16.49 11.79
CA GLY A 220 5.76 -17.52 10.78
C GLY A 220 6.19 -16.99 9.41
N GLY A 221 6.55 -15.71 9.32
CA GLY A 221 7.23 -15.15 8.15
C GLY A 221 8.56 -15.87 7.87
N THR A 222 8.98 -15.89 6.60
CA THR A 222 10.24 -16.55 6.18
C THR A 222 11.27 -15.51 5.73
N LEU A 223 12.41 -15.44 6.42
CA LEU A 223 13.57 -14.64 6.01
C LEU A 223 14.69 -15.56 5.49
N VAL A 224 15.24 -15.23 4.33
CA VAL A 224 16.36 -15.93 3.68
C VAL A 224 17.54 -14.98 3.52
#